data_AF-A0A2V6QVM8-F1
#
_entry.id   AF-A0A2V6QVM8-F1
#
_cell.length_a   1.000
_cell.length_b   1.000
_cell.length_c   1.000
_cell.angle_alpha   90.00
_cell.angle_beta   90.00
_cell.angle_gamma   90.00
#
_symmetry.space_group_name_H-M   'P 1'
#
loop_
_entity.id
_entity.type
_entity.pdbx_description
1 polymer ?
#
loop_
_entity_poly.entity_id
_entity_poly.type
_entity_poly.pdbx_seq_one_letter_code
_entity_poly.pdbx_strand_id
1 'polypeptide(L)'
;MAAQFREVRETSDGYAACLDPDPATVRDSFEWLLLERRCCPFLRLDLSFEPADGPVWFHWRGGLGVKEFLSAAGFKARPRQ
;
A
#
# COMPACT_ATOMS: atom_id res chain seq x y z
N MET A 1 7.86 12.61 -4.32
CA MET A 1 7.73 12.67 -2.86
C MET A 1 7.46 11.25 -2.39
N ALA A 2 8.33 10.63 -1.59
CA ALA A 2 8.11 9.26 -1.16
C ALA A 2 6.99 9.25 -0.12
N ALA A 3 5.93 8.47 -0.33
CA ALA A 3 4.94 8.22 0.70
C ALA A 3 5.68 7.68 1.94
N GLN A 4 5.56 8.39 3.06
CA GLN A 4 6.19 7.96 4.30
C GLN A 4 5.35 6.84 4.90
N PHE A 5 5.69 5.59 4.55
CA PHE A 5 5.10 4.42 5.17
C PHE A 5 5.63 4.29 6.60
N ARG A 6 4.73 4.35 7.58
CA ARG A 6 5.06 4.15 9.00
C ARG A 6 5.33 2.69 9.32
N GLU A 7 4.66 1.81 8.60
CA GLU A 7 4.74 0.36 8.77
C GLU A 7 4.41 -0.30 7.44
N VAL A 8 5.13 -1.37 7.09
CA VAL A 8 4.76 -2.26 5.98
C VAL A 8 4.70 -3.68 6.51
N ARG A 9 3.55 -4.31 6.39
CA ARG A 9 3.30 -5.69 6.81
C ARG A 9 2.97 -6.58 5.61
N GLU A 10 3.47 -7.81 5.66
CA GLU A 10 3.07 -8.85 4.73
C GLU A 10 1.70 -9.41 5.15
N THR A 11 0.87 -9.75 4.18
CA THR A 11 -0.46 -10.35 4.39
C THR A 11 -0.56 -11.69 3.65
N SER A 12 -1.69 -12.38 3.80
CA SER A 12 -1.95 -13.64 3.11
C SER A 12 -1.91 -13.51 1.58
N ASP A 13 -2.33 -12.36 1.06
CA ASP A 13 -2.58 -12.12 -0.36
C ASP A 13 -1.80 -10.92 -0.92
N GLY A 14 -0.77 -10.45 -0.22
CA GLY A 14 0.05 -9.31 -0.65
C GLY A 14 0.71 -8.55 0.50
N TYR A 15 0.70 -7.22 0.44
CA TYR A 15 1.27 -6.33 1.45
C TYR A 15 0.28 -5.24 1.86
N ALA A 16 0.42 -4.76 3.09
CA ALA A 16 -0.29 -3.59 3.59
C ALA A 16 0.70 -2.58 4.18
N ALA A 17 0.51 -1.30 3.91
CA ALA A 17 1.30 -0.23 4.50
C ALA A 17 0.43 0.77 5.24
N CYS A 18 0.87 1.17 6.42
CA CYS A 18 0.26 2.26 7.19
C CYS A 18 0.82 3.59 6.68
N LEU A 19 -0.06 4.42 6.14
CA LEU A 19 0.23 5.77 5.68
C LEU A 19 0.06 6.76 6.82
N ASP A 20 0.76 7.89 6.71
CA ASP A 20 0.40 9.07 7.49
C ASP A 20 -1.00 9.57 7.07
N PRO A 21 -1.93 9.85 8.02
CA PRO A 21 -3.26 10.36 7.69
C PRO A 21 -3.24 11.81 7.20
N ASP A 22 -2.07 12.45 7.13
CA ASP A 22 -1.90 13.75 6.48
C ASP A 22 -2.58 13.78 5.07
N PRO A 23 -3.48 14.76 4.81
CA PRO A 23 -4.24 14.81 3.56
C PRO A 23 -3.40 14.90 2.28
N ALA A 24 -2.19 15.46 2.33
CA ALA A 24 -1.31 15.48 1.17
C ALA A 24 -0.75 14.08 0.88
N THR A 25 -0.30 13.38 1.92
CA THR A 25 0.18 11.99 1.83
C THR A 25 -0.89 11.04 1.29
N VAL A 26 -2.13 11.18 1.75
CA VAL A 26 -3.27 10.37 1.28
C VAL A 26 -3.57 10.63 -0.20
N ARG A 27 -3.56 11.89 -0.63
CA ARG A 27 -3.83 12.29 -2.02
C ARG A 27 -2.76 11.75 -2.97
N ASP A 28 -1.48 11.94 -2.63
CA ASP A 28 -0.36 11.44 -3.43
C ASP A 28 -0.42 9.91 -3.57
N SER A 29 -0.78 9.21 -2.49
CA SER A 29 -0.96 7.76 -2.51
C SER A 29 -2.11 7.33 -3.43
N PHE A 30 -3.22 8.08 -3.42
CA PHE A 30 -4.36 7.82 -4.30
C PHE A 30 -4.06 8.11 -5.78
N GLU A 31 -3.29 9.15 -6.09
CA GLU A 31 -2.86 9.41 -7.47
C GLU A 31 -1.95 8.31 -8.00
N TRP A 32 -1.02 7.84 -7.17
CA TRP A 32 -0.15 6.72 -7.51
C TRP A 32 -0.94 5.41 -7.71
N LEU A 33 -1.96 5.16 -6.88
CA LEU A 33 -2.91 4.06 -7.05
C LEU A 33 -3.57 4.04 -8.43
N LEU A 34 -4.02 5.21 -8.91
CA LEU A 34 -4.67 5.33 -10.22
C LEU A 34 -3.70 5.04 -11.38
N LEU A 35 -2.42 5.39 -11.23
CA LEU A 35 -1.38 5.05 -12.20
C LEU A 35 -1.09 3.55 -12.18
N GLU A 36 -0.93 2.97 -10.99
CA GLU A 36 -0.62 1.55 -10.83
C GLU A 36 -1.75 0.66 -11.36
N ARG A 37 -3.02 1.08 -11.20
CA ARG A 37 -4.17 0.38 -11.78
C ARG A 37 -4.07 0.24 -13.32
N ARG A 38 -3.35 1.14 -14.00
CA ARG A 38 -3.13 1.11 -15.46
C ARG A 38 -1.96 0.22 -15.84
N CYS A 39 -0.88 0.25 -15.06
CA CYS A 39 0.35 -0.51 -15.33
C CYS A 39 0.25 -1.97 -14.87
N CYS A 40 -0.45 -2.22 -13.76
CA CYS A 40 -0.55 -3.51 -13.08
C CYS A 40 -2.03 -3.88 -12.80
N PRO A 41 -2.82 -4.16 -13.85
CA PRO A 41 -4.27 -4.43 -13.71
C PRO A 41 -4.60 -5.73 -12.95
N PHE A 42 -3.61 -6.57 -12.68
CA PHE A 42 -3.76 -7.79 -11.88
C PHE A 42 -3.71 -7.53 -10.36
N LEU A 43 -3.25 -6.35 -9.95
CA LEU A 43 -3.24 -5.95 -8.54
C LEU A 43 -4.64 -5.50 -8.11
N ARG A 44 -5.10 -6.01 -6.98
CA ARG A 44 -6.16 -5.40 -6.20
C ARG A 44 -5.52 -4.34 -5.30
N LEU A 45 -6.01 -3.14 -5.42
CA LEU A 45 -5.45 -1.98 -4.75
C LEU A 45 -6.53 -1.33 -3.88
N ASP A 46 -6.25 -1.16 -2.59
CA ASP A 46 -7.23 -0.64 -1.64
C ASP A 46 -6.63 0.46 -0.76
N LEU A 47 -7.41 1.50 -0.52
CA LEU A 47 -7.12 2.54 0.48
C LEU A 47 -8.22 2.52 1.53
N SER A 48 -7.87 2.24 2.78
CA SER A 48 -8.81 2.06 3.89
C SER A 48 -8.56 3.10 4.97
N PHE A 49 -9.63 3.72 5.46
CA PHE A 49 -9.59 4.73 6.52
C PHE A 49 -10.16 4.13 7.79
N GLU A 50 -9.34 3.99 8.83
CA GLU A 50 -9.83 3.52 10.12
C GLU A 50 -10.66 4.61 10.82
N PRO A 51 -11.67 4.24 11.64
CA PRO A 51 -12.50 5.19 12.37
C PRO A 51 -11.71 6.13 13.28
N ALA A 52 -12.33 7.26 13.65
CA ALA A 52 -11.83 8.21 14.65
C ALA A 52 -10.43 8.78 14.33
N ASP A 53 -10.24 9.26 13.09
CA ASP A 53 -8.96 9.76 12.57
C ASP A 53 -7.81 8.73 12.74
N GLY A 54 -8.19 7.45 12.67
CA GLY A 54 -7.28 6.33 12.73
C GLY A 54 -6.34 6.25 11.52
N PRO A 55 -5.42 5.27 11.53
CA PRO A 55 -4.45 5.12 10.45
C PRO A 55 -5.14 4.87 9.11
N VAL A 56 -4.52 5.37 8.04
CA VAL A 56 -4.90 5.02 6.67
C VAL A 56 -4.03 3.86 6.22
N TRP A 57 -4.66 2.82 5.69
CA TRP A 57 -3.98 1.63 5.20
C TRP A 57 -4.05 1.56 3.68
N PHE A 58 -2.88 1.39 3.07
CA PHE A 58 -2.76 0.97 1.69
C PHE A 58 -2.63 -0.56 1.65
N HIS A 59 -3.43 -1.24 0.84
CA HIS A 59 -3.23 -2.66 0.52
C HIS A 59 -2.90 -2.89 -0.96
N TRP A 60 -1.84 -3.67 -1.21
CA TRP A 60 -1.52 -4.26 -2.51
C TRP A 60 -1.77 -5.75 -2.41
N ARG A 61 -2.79 -6.22 -3.13
CA ARG A 61 -3.27 -7.60 -3.05
C ARG A 61 -3.37 -8.20 -4.44
N GLY A 62 -3.49 -9.52 -4.52
CA GLY A 62 -3.64 -10.19 -5.80
C GLY A 62 -3.72 -11.71 -5.67
N GLY A 63 -3.70 -12.36 -6.83
CA GLY A 63 -3.67 -13.82 -6.92
C GLY A 63 -2.29 -14.42 -6.67
N LEU A 64 -2.13 -15.68 -7.05
CA LEU A 64 -0.88 -16.42 -6.95
C LEU A 64 0.28 -15.65 -7.63
N GLY A 65 1.42 -15.53 -6.95
CA GLY A 65 2.62 -14.86 -7.47
C GLY A 65 2.71 -13.36 -7.15
N VAL A 66 1.68 -12.76 -6.54
CA VAL A 66 1.66 -11.31 -6.29
C VAL A 66 2.69 -10.88 -5.25
N LYS A 67 2.96 -11.72 -4.24
CA LYS A 67 3.91 -11.39 -3.17
C LYS A 67 5.34 -11.39 -3.70
N GLU A 68 5.66 -12.36 -4.53
CA GLU A 68 6.92 -12.46 -5.25
C GLU A 68 7.12 -11.28 -6.19
N PHE A 69 6.08 -10.90 -6.95
CA PHE A 69 6.10 -9.72 -7.81
C PHE A 69 6.38 -8.45 -7.00
N LEU A 70 5.63 -8.21 -5.92
CA LEU A 70 5.77 -7.01 -5.08
C LEU A 70 7.14 -6.98 -4.37
N SER A 71 7.61 -8.12 -3.87
CA SER A 71 8.94 -8.25 -3.26
C SER A 71 10.05 -7.94 -4.26
N ALA A 72 9.94 -8.42 -5.51
CA ALA A 72 10.89 -8.11 -6.58
C ALA A 72 10.85 -6.62 -6.97
N ALA A 73 9.67 -5.98 -6.89
CA ALA A 73 9.50 -4.54 -7.07
C ALA A 73 10.03 -3.70 -5.88
N GLY A 74 10.54 -4.34 -4.83
CA GLY A 74 11.15 -3.67 -3.68
C GLY A 74 10.21 -3.43 -2.50
N PHE A 75 8.98 -3.95 -2.52
CA PHE A 75 8.14 -3.97 -1.32
C PHE A 75 8.76 -4.93 -0.30
N LYS A 76 9.30 -4.37 0.78
CA LYS A 76 9.82 -5.13 1.92
C LYS A 76 9.01 -4.79 3.14
N ALA A 77 8.61 -5.80 3.89
CA ALA A 77 8.03 -5.60 5.21
C ALA A 77 9.04 -4.82 6.07
N ARG A 78 8.58 -3.73 6.69
CA ARG A 78 9.40 -2.92 7.60
C ARG A 78 8.61 -2.79 8.90
N PRO A 79 9.05 -3.46 9.97
CA PRO A 79 8.43 -3.28 11.27
C PRO A 79 8.74 -1.88 11.81
N ARG A 80 7.81 -1.36 12.62
CA ARG A 80 7.98 -0.16 13.44
C ARG A 80 9.30 -0.24 14.21
N GLN A 81 10.18 0.76 14.04
CA GLN A 81 11.26 1.03 15.01
C GLN A 81 10.68 1.74 16.22
#